data_AF-A0A3D3W0Y0-F1
#
_entry.id   AF-A0A3D3W0Y0-F1
#
_cell.length_a   1.000
_cell.length_b   1.000
_cell.length_c   1.000
_cell.angle_alpha   90.00
_cell.angle_beta   90.00
_cell.angle_gamma   90.00
#
_symmetry.space_group_name_H-M   'P 1'
#
loop_
_entity.id
_entity.type
_entity.pdbx_description
1 polymer ?
#
loop_
_entity_poly.entity_id
_entity_poly.type
_entity_poly.pdbx_seq_one_letter_code
_entity_poly.pdbx_strand_id
1 'polypeptide(L)'
;MPRVSRKQIFSETDVQVFHLISRCVRRNHLCGTDRRAGRDYSHRKLWIRDRLELLASIFAVEILGFAVMDNHLHLVIRTRPDLAADWSPDQLAARWWALFPQRRLADGSPAEPSKEELHKLICSETAIADKRRRLASVSWFMKCLVEPIAKRANREDDLKGHFWESRFKAQPLLDELAIAACMAYVDLNPVRA
;
A
#
# COMPACT_ATOMS: atom_id res chain seq x y z
N MET A 1 -19.84 -2.14 -15.88
CA MET A 1 -19.91 -0.71 -15.53
C MET A 1 -18.51 -0.09 -15.62
N PRO A 2 -18.35 1.06 -16.27
CA PRO A 2 -17.08 1.77 -16.28
C PRO A 2 -16.68 2.15 -14.86
N ARG A 3 -15.38 2.05 -14.55
CA ARG A 3 -14.87 2.38 -13.22
C ARG A 3 -14.85 3.91 -13.07
N VAL A 4 -15.45 4.40 -11.98
CA VAL A 4 -15.42 5.82 -11.60
C VAL A 4 -13.96 6.27 -11.47
N SER A 5 -13.69 7.50 -11.89
CA SER A 5 -12.34 8.08 -11.86
C SER A 5 -11.83 8.16 -10.42
N ARG A 6 -10.56 7.83 -10.17
CA ARG A 6 -9.98 7.95 -8.83
C ARG A 6 -10.03 9.37 -8.28
N LYS A 7 -9.95 10.37 -9.15
CA LYS A 7 -10.10 11.80 -8.79
C LYS A 7 -11.51 12.15 -8.29
N GLN A 8 -12.51 11.33 -8.60
CA GLN A 8 -13.89 11.51 -8.13
C GLN A 8 -14.18 10.73 -6.84
N ILE A 9 -13.28 9.81 -6.44
CA ILE A 9 -13.47 8.94 -5.27
C ILE A 9 -12.64 9.44 -4.09
N PHE A 10 -11.40 9.86 -4.35
CA PHE A 10 -10.48 10.31 -3.32
C PHE A 10 -10.45 11.84 -3.28
N SER A 11 -10.83 12.39 -2.13
CA SER A 11 -10.57 13.78 -1.79
C SER A 11 -9.08 13.95 -1.46
N GLU A 12 -8.52 15.10 -1.86
CA GLU A 12 -7.16 15.48 -1.47
C GLU A 12 -7.14 16.23 -0.14
N THR A 13 -8.29 16.66 0.37
CA THR A 13 -8.42 17.51 1.57
C THR A 13 -9.18 16.83 2.69
N ASP A 14 -10.09 15.91 2.37
CA ASP A 14 -10.99 15.33 3.36
C ASP A 14 -10.50 13.97 3.87
N VAL A 15 -10.70 13.74 5.16
CA VAL A 15 -10.55 12.42 5.78
C VAL A 15 -11.68 11.52 5.29
N GLN A 16 -11.32 10.39 4.71
CA GLN A 16 -12.26 9.43 4.13
C GLN A 16 -11.84 8.00 4.47
N VAL A 17 -12.81 7.08 4.56
CA VAL A 17 -12.55 5.67 4.84
C VAL A 17 -12.90 4.81 3.62
N PHE A 18 -12.05 3.85 3.31
CA PHE A 18 -12.20 2.99 2.13
C PHE A 18 -11.94 1.53 2.42
N HIS A 19 -12.74 0.66 1.80
CA HIS A 19 -12.41 -0.73 1.58
C HIS A 19 -11.67 -0.90 0.25
N LEU A 20 -10.43 -1.38 0.30
CA LEU A 20 -9.60 -1.63 -0.87
C LEU A 20 -9.40 -3.11 -1.11
N ILE A 21 -9.40 -3.52 -2.38
CA ILE A 21 -9.22 -4.92 -2.76
C ILE A 21 -8.25 -5.00 -3.93
N SER A 22 -7.18 -5.79 -3.76
CA SER A 22 -6.24 -6.13 -4.84
C SER A 22 -6.20 -7.64 -5.03
N ARG A 23 -6.39 -8.10 -6.27
CA ARG A 23 -6.46 -9.52 -6.62
C ARG A 23 -5.35 -9.89 -7.60
N CYS A 24 -4.77 -11.07 -7.43
CA CYS A 24 -3.76 -11.63 -8.32
C CYS A 24 -4.39 -12.15 -9.62
N VAL A 25 -3.63 -12.10 -10.71
CA VAL A 25 -4.03 -12.73 -11.98
C VAL A 25 -4.28 -14.21 -11.74
N ARG A 26 -5.26 -14.77 -12.47
CA ARG A 26 -5.59 -16.21 -12.41
C ARG A 26 -4.32 -17.05 -12.47
N ARG A 27 -4.21 -18.01 -11.53
CA ARG A 27 -3.08 -18.96 -11.32
C ARG A 27 -1.89 -18.43 -10.52
N ASN A 28 -1.81 -17.14 -10.19
CA ASN A 28 -0.84 -16.66 -9.22
C ASN A 28 -1.41 -16.82 -7.81
N HIS A 29 -0.67 -17.51 -6.95
CA HIS A 29 -0.96 -17.60 -5.52
C HIS A 29 -0.27 -16.43 -4.82
N LEU A 30 -1.08 -15.57 -4.22
CA LEU A 30 -0.59 -14.53 -3.31
C LEU A 30 0.02 -15.16 -2.07
N CYS A 31 -0.70 -16.11 -1.47
CA CYS A 31 -0.37 -16.81 -0.24
C CYS A 31 -1.03 -18.21 -0.27
N GLY A 32 -0.82 -18.99 0.79
CA GLY A 32 -1.49 -20.28 0.98
C GLY A 32 -0.89 -21.39 0.11
N THR A 33 -1.52 -22.56 0.13
CA THR A 33 -1.00 -23.74 -0.55
C THR A 33 -1.58 -23.87 -1.96
N ASP A 34 -0.72 -23.80 -2.97
CA ASP A 34 -1.07 -24.21 -4.32
C ASP A 34 -1.12 -25.74 -4.39
N ARG A 35 -2.32 -26.30 -4.29
CA ARG A 35 -2.53 -27.76 -4.36
C ARG A 35 -2.14 -28.38 -5.70
N ARG A 36 -2.11 -27.59 -6.79
CA ARG A 36 -1.74 -28.11 -8.12
C ARG A 36 -0.24 -28.17 -8.29
N ALA A 37 0.47 -27.16 -7.80
CA ALA A 37 1.93 -27.11 -7.84
C ALA A 37 2.59 -27.81 -6.64
N GLY A 38 1.84 -28.12 -5.58
CA GLY A 38 2.36 -28.68 -4.33
C GLY A 38 3.24 -27.70 -3.54
N ARG A 39 3.07 -26.39 -3.73
CA ARG A 39 3.91 -25.35 -3.11
C ARG A 39 3.11 -24.55 -2.09
N ASP A 40 3.71 -24.27 -0.93
CA ASP A 40 3.14 -23.37 0.07
C ASP A 40 3.75 -21.98 -0.02
N TYR A 41 2.89 -20.97 -0.12
CA TYR A 41 3.22 -19.56 -0.22
C TYR A 41 2.81 -18.77 1.02
N SER A 42 2.43 -19.45 2.12
CA SER A 42 1.95 -18.82 3.35
C SER A 42 2.95 -17.83 3.98
N HIS A 43 4.26 -18.03 3.76
CA HIS A 43 5.30 -17.09 4.21
C HIS A 43 5.14 -15.68 3.61
N ARG A 44 4.51 -15.54 2.44
CA ARG A 44 4.25 -14.24 1.81
C ARG A 44 3.31 -13.36 2.65
N LYS A 45 2.50 -13.93 3.55
CA LYS A 45 1.66 -13.17 4.49
C LYS A 45 2.49 -12.24 5.38
N LEU A 46 3.65 -12.72 5.86
CA LEU A 46 4.57 -11.91 6.66
C LEU A 46 5.14 -10.76 5.84
N TRP A 47 5.52 -11.01 4.58
CA TRP A 47 6.03 -9.95 3.69
C TRP A 47 5.01 -8.83 3.49
N ILE A 48 3.73 -9.20 3.38
CA ILE A 48 2.63 -8.24 3.19
C ILE A 48 2.41 -7.46 4.49
N ARG A 49 2.35 -8.13 5.65
CA ARG A 49 2.22 -7.49 6.96
C ARG A 49 3.34 -6.49 7.20
N ASP A 50 4.61 -6.92 7.11
CA ASP A 50 5.76 -6.07 7.38
C ASP A 50 5.80 -4.87 6.42
N ARG A 51 5.36 -5.06 5.17
CA ARG A 51 5.21 -3.97 4.20
C ARG A 51 4.10 -3.00 4.57
N LEU A 52 2.95 -3.49 5.05
CA LEU A 52 1.85 -2.65 5.51
C LEU A 52 2.27 -1.80 6.71
N GLU A 53 2.96 -2.39 7.69
CA GLU A 53 3.51 -1.67 8.85
C GLU A 53 4.47 -0.56 8.43
N LEU A 54 5.41 -0.86 7.53
CA LEU A 54 6.32 0.15 6.96
C LEU A 54 5.57 1.27 6.25
N LEU A 55 4.52 0.95 5.48
CA LEU A 55 3.77 1.98 4.75
C LEU A 55 2.92 2.82 5.69
N ALA A 56 2.34 2.24 6.74
CA ALA A 56 1.59 2.97 7.76
C ALA A 56 2.45 3.97 8.53
N SER A 57 3.75 3.67 8.72
CA SER A 57 4.67 4.61 9.38
C SER A 57 5.13 5.75 8.46
N ILE A 58 4.89 5.68 7.15
CA ILE A 58 5.41 6.62 6.14
C ILE A 58 4.30 7.44 5.47
N PHE A 59 3.18 6.82 5.12
CA PHE A 59 2.07 7.49 4.45
C PHE A 59 1.14 8.16 5.45
N ALA A 60 0.43 9.19 4.98
CA ALA A 60 -0.64 9.83 5.73
C ALA A 60 -1.95 9.02 5.56
N VAL A 61 -1.89 7.76 5.97
CA VAL A 61 -2.95 6.76 5.86
C VAL A 61 -2.92 5.87 7.09
N GLU A 62 -4.06 5.70 7.73
CA GLU A 62 -4.24 4.72 8.81
C GLU A 62 -4.78 3.42 8.23
N ILE A 63 -4.24 2.29 8.69
CA ILE A 63 -4.76 0.97 8.37
C ILE A 63 -5.66 0.55 9.53
N LEU A 64 -6.97 0.50 9.29
CA LEU A 64 -7.96 0.11 10.30
C LEU A 64 -8.10 -1.41 10.41
N GLY A 65 -7.85 -2.13 9.32
CA GLY A 65 -7.89 -3.59 9.28
C GLY A 65 -7.43 -4.14 7.94
N PHE A 66 -7.02 -5.40 7.90
CA PHE A 66 -6.60 -6.06 6.66
C PHE A 66 -6.80 -7.57 6.73
N ALA A 67 -6.98 -8.20 5.57
CA ALA A 67 -6.98 -9.64 5.42
C ALA A 67 -6.20 -10.05 4.18
N VAL A 68 -5.39 -11.10 4.30
CA VAL A 68 -4.59 -11.65 3.21
C VAL A 68 -5.08 -13.07 2.91
N MET A 69 -5.66 -13.21 1.73
CA MET A 69 -6.21 -14.45 1.21
C MET A 69 -5.22 -15.08 0.22
N ASP A 70 -5.52 -16.28 -0.25
CA ASP A 70 -4.61 -17.03 -1.13
C ASP A 70 -4.39 -16.35 -2.50
N ASN A 71 -5.32 -15.51 -2.96
CA ASN A 71 -5.22 -14.84 -4.27
C ASN A 71 -5.62 -13.35 -4.26
N HIS A 72 -5.89 -12.77 -3.10
CA HIS A 72 -6.22 -11.35 -2.99
C HIS A 72 -5.99 -10.83 -1.57
N LEU A 73 -5.95 -9.51 -1.42
CA LEU A 73 -5.91 -8.84 -0.14
C LEU A 73 -7.04 -7.82 -0.02
N HIS A 74 -7.51 -7.66 1.21
CA HIS A 74 -8.46 -6.64 1.64
C HIS A 74 -7.77 -5.68 2.60
N LEU A 75 -8.07 -4.39 2.46
CA LEU A 75 -7.63 -3.34 3.39
C LEU A 75 -8.82 -2.45 3.73
N VAL A 76 -8.94 -2.08 4.99
CA VAL A 76 -9.77 -0.96 5.44
C VAL A 76 -8.81 0.14 5.85
N ILE A 77 -8.88 1.28 5.17
CA ILE A 77 -7.96 2.40 5.42
C ILE A 77 -8.73 3.70 5.68
N ARG A 78 -8.13 4.60 6.45
CA ARG A 78 -8.55 6.00 6.57
C ARG A 78 -7.48 6.92 5.98
N THR A 79 -7.86 7.78 5.05
CA THR A 79 -6.96 8.83 4.54
C THR A 79 -6.77 9.92 5.58
N ARG A 80 -5.55 10.44 5.71
CA ARG A 80 -5.22 11.51 6.65
C ARG A 80 -4.49 12.67 5.95
N PRO A 81 -5.11 13.35 4.96
CA PRO A 81 -4.47 14.48 4.29
C PRO A 81 -4.14 15.62 5.26
N ASP A 82 -4.89 15.73 6.37
CA ASP A 82 -4.62 16.60 7.51
C ASP A 82 -3.24 16.34 8.14
N LEU A 83 -2.88 15.09 8.41
CA LEU A 83 -1.53 14.75 8.92
C LEU A 83 -0.43 15.13 7.92
N ALA A 84 -0.67 14.95 6.62
CA ALA A 84 0.30 15.31 5.59
C ALA A 84 0.51 16.83 5.49
N ALA A 85 -0.54 17.61 5.72
CA ALA A 85 -0.50 19.07 5.70
C ALA A 85 0.42 19.62 6.80
N ASP A 86 0.38 19.00 7.99
CA ASP A 86 1.16 19.42 9.16
C ASP A 86 2.65 19.03 9.10
N TRP A 87 3.04 18.14 8.19
CA TRP A 87 4.44 17.72 8.10
C TRP A 87 5.35 18.82 7.59
N SER A 88 6.47 19.00 8.31
CA SER A 88 7.56 19.86 7.87
C SER A 88 8.24 19.29 6.60
N PRO A 89 8.92 20.13 5.81
CA PRO A 89 9.71 19.67 4.67
C PRO A 89 10.70 18.55 5.04
N ASP A 90 11.37 18.66 6.19
CA ASP A 90 12.33 17.64 6.65
C ASP A 90 11.65 16.30 6.94
N GLN A 91 10.47 16.31 7.57
CA GLN A 91 9.68 15.11 7.80
C GLN A 91 9.23 14.47 6.48
N LEU A 92 8.81 15.27 5.49
CA LEU A 92 8.47 14.80 4.15
C LEU A 92 9.68 14.15 3.45
N ALA A 93 10.86 14.78 3.55
CA ALA A 93 12.08 14.27 2.96
C ALA A 93 12.48 12.92 3.58
N ALA A 94 12.48 12.82 4.92
CA ALA A 94 12.81 11.59 5.64
C ALA A 94 11.85 10.44 5.30
N ARG A 95 10.54 10.73 5.28
CA ARG A 95 9.49 9.78 4.86
C ARG A 95 9.68 9.30 3.43
N TRP A 96 9.96 10.23 2.53
CA TRP A 96 10.21 9.92 1.13
C TRP A 96 11.47 9.06 0.95
N TRP A 97 12.54 9.40 1.65
CA TRP A 97 13.80 8.67 1.63
C TRP A 97 13.64 7.23 2.13
N ALA A 98 12.85 6.99 3.17
CA ALA A 98 12.59 5.65 3.68
C ALA A 98 11.99 4.69 2.63
N LEU A 99 11.25 5.20 1.63
CA LEU A 99 10.72 4.39 0.53
C LEU A 99 11.60 4.40 -0.72
N PHE A 100 12.16 5.57 -1.05
CA PHE A 100 12.89 5.82 -2.28
C PHE A 100 14.31 6.34 -1.99
N PRO A 101 15.13 5.57 -1.27
CA PRO A 101 16.49 6.00 -0.96
C PRO A 101 17.35 5.91 -2.22
N GLN A 102 18.28 6.85 -2.38
CA GLN A 102 19.26 6.82 -3.47
C GLN A 102 20.37 5.80 -3.18
N ARG A 103 20.57 5.46 -1.90
CA ARG A 103 21.55 4.47 -1.45
C ARG A 103 20.90 3.42 -0.56
N ARG A 104 21.31 2.18 -0.72
CA ARG A 104 20.84 1.05 0.09
C ARG A 104 22.02 0.35 0.75
N LEU A 105 21.77 -0.22 1.92
CA LEU A 105 22.71 -1.12 2.58
C LEU A 105 22.73 -2.48 1.88
N ALA A 106 23.66 -3.36 2.28
CA ALA A 106 23.83 -4.68 1.68
C ALA A 106 22.58 -5.57 1.80
N ASP A 107 21.78 -5.37 2.84
CA ASP A 107 20.50 -6.07 3.07
C ASP A 107 19.33 -5.46 2.27
N GLY A 108 19.58 -4.39 1.50
CA GLY A 108 18.58 -3.67 0.70
C GLY A 108 17.79 -2.60 1.45
N SER A 109 18.00 -2.43 2.76
CA SER A 109 17.37 -1.38 3.55
C SER A 109 17.88 0.02 3.15
N PRO A 110 17.10 1.10 3.39
CA PRO A 110 17.56 2.47 3.15
C PRO A 110 18.80 2.78 3.99
N ALA A 111 19.87 3.28 3.35
CA ALA A 111 21.01 3.83 4.09
C ALA A 111 20.60 5.13 4.80
N GLU A 112 21.28 5.51 5.87
CA GLU A 112 21.03 6.79 6.53
C GLU A 112 21.32 7.95 5.56
N PRO A 113 20.36 8.88 5.36
CA PRO A 113 20.53 9.98 4.43
C PRO A 113 21.45 11.07 4.98
N SER A 114 22.24 11.69 4.11
CA SER A 114 22.90 12.96 4.43
C SER A 114 21.91 14.12 4.40
N LYS A 115 22.26 15.24 5.06
CA LYS A 115 21.43 16.47 5.03
C LYS A 115 21.25 16.99 3.61
N GLU A 116 22.29 16.91 2.78
CA GLU A 116 22.27 17.32 1.39
C GLU A 116 21.34 16.43 0.54
N GLU A 117 21.31 15.13 0.82
CA GLU A 117 20.41 14.19 0.14
C GLU A 117 18.95 14.49 0.46
N LEU A 118 18.63 14.76 1.73
CA LEU A 118 17.28 15.18 2.13
C LEU A 118 16.92 16.53 1.52
N HIS A 119 17.82 17.51 1.55
CA HIS A 119 17.56 18.84 1.02
C HIS A 119 17.29 18.82 -0.50
N LYS A 120 17.97 17.95 -1.26
CA LYS A 120 17.67 17.71 -2.69
C LYS A 120 16.25 17.19 -2.93
N LEU A 121 15.66 16.47 -1.98
CA LEU A 121 14.28 16.00 -2.10
C LEU A 121 13.27 17.13 -1.93
N ILE A 122 13.61 18.21 -1.23
CA ILE A 122 12.71 19.31 -0.89
C ILE A 122 13.23 20.67 -1.37
N CYS A 123 14.06 20.68 -2.42
CA CYS A 123 14.74 21.88 -2.92
C CYS A 123 13.82 22.92 -3.56
N SER A 124 12.52 22.64 -3.70
CA SER A 124 11.51 23.57 -4.20
C SER A 124 10.15 23.34 -3.55
N GLU A 125 9.35 24.41 -3.48
CA GLU A 125 7.92 24.37 -3.14
C GLU A 125 7.16 23.29 -3.94
N THR A 126 7.44 23.19 -5.24
CA THR A 126 6.82 22.19 -6.12
C THR A 126 7.21 20.75 -5.75
N ALA A 127 8.45 20.52 -5.33
CA ALA A 127 8.93 19.21 -4.89
C ALA A 127 8.32 18.81 -3.53
N ILE A 128 8.15 19.77 -2.62
CA ILE A 128 7.48 19.60 -1.34
C ILE A 128 6.01 19.24 -1.56
N ALA A 129 5.29 20.04 -2.35
CA ALA A 129 3.87 19.84 -2.66
C ALA A 129 3.61 18.49 -3.34
N ASP A 130 4.45 18.09 -4.31
CA ASP A 130 4.33 16.78 -4.96
C ASP A 130 4.51 15.63 -3.97
N LYS A 131 5.53 15.68 -3.09
CA LYS A 131 5.77 14.61 -2.10
C LYS A 131 4.65 14.51 -1.09
N ARG A 132 4.19 15.65 -0.57
CA ARG A 132 3.04 15.71 0.35
C ARG A 132 1.81 15.06 -0.27
N ARG A 133 1.43 15.48 -1.48
CA ARG A 133 0.31 14.90 -2.22
C ARG A 133 0.47 13.40 -2.44
N ARG A 134 1.66 12.93 -2.80
CA ARG A 134 1.92 11.50 -3.04
C ARG A 134 1.83 10.68 -1.74
N LEU A 135 2.38 11.19 -0.64
CA LEU A 135 2.34 10.52 0.66
C LEU A 135 0.95 10.53 1.30
N ALA A 136 0.03 11.38 0.86
CA ALA A 136 -1.38 11.35 1.23
C ALA A 136 -2.26 10.54 0.25
N SER A 137 -1.71 10.06 -0.88
CA SER A 137 -2.50 9.46 -1.95
C SER A 137 -2.67 7.95 -1.78
N VAL A 138 -3.93 7.50 -1.71
CA VAL A 138 -4.27 6.07 -1.69
C VAL A 138 -3.72 5.32 -2.90
N SER A 139 -3.67 5.95 -4.07
CA SER A 139 -3.14 5.31 -5.29
C SER A 139 -1.62 5.09 -5.19
N TRP A 140 -0.89 6.03 -4.59
CA TRP A 140 0.54 5.86 -4.32
C TRP A 140 0.80 4.85 -3.22
N PHE A 141 0.01 4.89 -2.14
CA PHE A 141 0.06 3.87 -1.09
C PHE A 141 -0.11 2.46 -1.68
N MET A 142 -1.17 2.24 -2.47
CA MET A 142 -1.43 0.95 -3.11
C MET A 142 -0.33 0.56 -4.09
N LYS A 143 0.22 1.50 -4.87
CA LYS A 143 1.39 1.22 -5.74
C LYS A 143 2.58 0.73 -4.92
N CYS A 144 2.92 1.45 -3.84
CA CYS A 144 4.04 1.12 -2.96
C CYS A 144 3.84 -0.17 -2.18
N LEU A 145 2.59 -0.62 -1.99
CA LEU A 145 2.26 -1.92 -1.43
C LEU A 145 2.44 -3.03 -2.47
N VAL A 146 1.71 -2.95 -3.59
CA VAL A 146 1.52 -4.09 -4.50
C VAL A 146 2.72 -4.34 -5.42
N GLU A 147 3.45 -3.30 -5.80
CA GLU A 147 4.58 -3.43 -6.74
C GLU A 147 5.75 -4.24 -6.17
N PRO A 148 6.26 -3.99 -4.94
CA PRO A 148 7.32 -4.81 -4.37
C PRO A 148 6.91 -6.27 -4.15
N ILE A 149 5.66 -6.51 -3.72
CA ILE A 149 5.13 -7.86 -3.55
C ILE A 149 5.15 -8.61 -4.90
N ALA A 150 4.64 -7.98 -5.96
CA ALA A 150 4.64 -8.56 -7.31
C ALA A 150 6.06 -8.89 -7.78
N LYS A 151 7.00 -7.95 -7.64
CA LYS A 151 8.40 -8.15 -8.06
C LYS A 151 9.08 -9.26 -7.27
N ARG A 152 8.79 -9.38 -5.97
CA ARG A 152 9.36 -10.43 -5.12
C ARG A 152 8.76 -11.79 -5.44
N ALA A 153 7.44 -11.89 -5.55
CA ALA A 153 6.74 -13.12 -5.88
C ALA A 153 7.11 -13.64 -7.27
N ASN A 154 7.07 -12.79 -8.31
CA ASN A 154 7.47 -13.18 -9.66
C ASN A 154 8.91 -13.70 -9.72
N ARG A 155 9.84 -13.11 -8.97
CA ARG A 155 11.23 -13.57 -8.90
C ARG A 155 11.37 -14.91 -8.16
N GLU A 156 10.61 -15.12 -7.09
CA GLU A 156 10.57 -16.40 -6.37
C GLU A 156 9.96 -17.52 -7.23
N ASP A 157 8.99 -17.18 -8.06
CA ASP A 157 8.29 -18.12 -8.94
C ASP A 157 8.98 -18.30 -10.31
N ASP A 158 10.06 -17.57 -10.57
CA ASP A 158 10.73 -17.46 -11.88
C ASP A 158 9.76 -17.14 -13.04
N LEU A 159 8.78 -16.27 -12.76
CA LEU A 159 7.76 -15.83 -13.70
C LEU A 159 7.98 -14.39 -14.18
N LYS A 160 7.52 -14.12 -15.39
CA LYS A 160 7.46 -12.77 -15.97
C LYS A 160 6.00 -12.37 -16.21
N GLY A 161 5.73 -11.06 -16.17
CA GLY A 161 4.42 -10.50 -16.49
C GLY A 161 3.64 -9.99 -15.27
N HIS A 162 2.32 -9.85 -15.45
CA HIS A 162 1.44 -9.23 -14.47
C HIS A 162 1.14 -10.18 -13.30
N PHE A 163 1.44 -9.74 -12.08
CA PHE A 163 1.10 -10.48 -10.87
C PHE A 163 -0.31 -10.16 -10.38
N TRP A 164 -0.68 -8.87 -10.37
CA TRP A 164 -2.00 -8.36 -10.01
C TRP A 164 -2.88 -8.25 -11.25
N GLU A 165 -4.19 -8.39 -11.06
CA GLU A 165 -5.18 -8.08 -12.10
C GLU A 165 -5.12 -6.59 -12.50
N SER A 166 -6.20 -6.08 -13.09
CA SER A 166 -6.43 -4.65 -13.30
C SER A 166 -6.26 -3.81 -12.01
N ARG A 167 -6.52 -2.50 -12.09
CA ARG A 167 -6.47 -1.59 -10.92
C ARG A 167 -7.21 -2.17 -9.70
N PHE A 168 -6.70 -1.93 -8.49
CA PHE A 168 -7.40 -2.26 -7.25
C PHE A 168 -8.83 -1.69 -7.24
N LYS A 169 -9.74 -2.32 -6.48
CA LYS A 169 -11.07 -1.77 -6.19
C LYS A 169 -10.98 -0.85 -4.98
N ALA A 170 -11.78 0.21 -4.95
CA ALA A 170 -12.02 0.95 -3.71
C ALA A 170 -13.50 1.26 -3.59
N GLN A 171 -14.02 1.03 -2.39
CA GLN A 171 -15.38 1.33 -2.02
C GLN A 171 -15.35 2.31 -0.83
N PRO A 172 -15.92 3.51 -0.96
CA PRO A 172 -16.03 4.42 0.17
C PRO A 172 -16.96 3.84 1.24
N LEU A 173 -16.58 4.01 2.51
CA LEU A 173 -17.40 3.67 3.67
C LEU A 173 -17.88 5.00 4.27
N LEU A 174 -19.18 5.25 4.16
CA LEU A 174 -19.76 6.59 4.34
C LEU A 174 -20.16 6.89 5.79
N ASP A 175 -20.26 5.87 6.64
CA ASP A 175 -20.69 5.99 8.03
C ASP A 175 -20.00 4.94 8.92
N GLU A 176 -20.10 5.13 10.23
CA GLU A 176 -19.47 4.26 11.23
C GLU A 176 -19.96 2.81 11.17
N LEU A 177 -21.24 2.60 10.84
CA LEU A 177 -21.82 1.27 10.73
C LEU A 177 -21.23 0.52 9.53
N ALA A 178 -21.08 1.19 8.39
CA ALA A 178 -20.43 0.65 7.20
C ALA A 178 -18.96 0.32 7.47
N ILE A 179 -18.27 1.15 8.27
CA ILE A 179 -16.89 0.89 8.70
C ILE A 179 -16.86 -0.37 9.59
N ALA A 180 -17.67 -0.42 10.64
CA ALA A 180 -17.71 -1.56 11.57
C ALA A 180 -18.08 -2.87 10.87
N ALA A 181 -19.11 -2.85 10.01
CA ALA A 181 -19.51 -4.00 9.22
C ALA A 181 -18.41 -4.46 8.25
N CYS A 182 -17.70 -3.52 7.63
CA CYS A 182 -16.59 -3.84 6.73
C CYS A 182 -15.40 -4.43 7.48
N MET A 183 -15.03 -3.89 8.64
CA MET A 183 -13.96 -4.46 9.48
C MET A 183 -14.31 -5.89 9.92
N ALA A 184 -15.52 -6.10 10.43
CA ALA A 184 -16.01 -7.44 10.80
C ALA A 184 -16.00 -8.39 9.59
N TYR A 185 -16.43 -7.93 8.42
CA TYR A 185 -16.33 -8.70 7.19
C TYR A 185 -14.87 -9.09 6.90
N VAL A 186 -13.96 -8.12 6.86
CA VAL A 186 -12.54 -8.34 6.55
C VAL A 186 -11.90 -9.33 7.53
N ASP A 187 -12.11 -9.16 8.83
CA ASP A 187 -11.55 -10.05 9.86
C ASP A 187 -12.07 -11.49 9.76
N LEU A 188 -13.33 -11.66 9.34
CA LEU A 188 -13.94 -12.98 9.15
C LEU A 188 -13.59 -13.64 7.80
N ASN A 189 -12.99 -12.92 6.85
CA ASN A 189 -12.68 -13.49 5.53
C ASN A 189 -11.74 -14.70 5.60
N PRO A 190 -10.61 -14.67 6.35
CA PRO A 190 -9.71 -15.82 6.46
C PRO A 190 -10.36 -17.11 6.96
N VAL A 191 -11.47 -17.02 7.71
CA VAL A 191 -12.21 -18.19 8.22
C VAL A 191 -13.21 -18.74 7.19
N ARG A 192 -13.70 -17.88 6.28
CA ARG A 192 -14.76 -18.23 5.32
C ARG A 192 -14.26 -18.67 3.94
N ALA A 193 -12.98 -18.48 3.64
CA ALA A 193 -12.42 -18.64 2.29
C ALA A 193 -11.77 -20.00 2.02
#